data_AF-A0A838IU65-F1
#
_entry.id   AF-A0A838IU65-F1
#
_cell.length_a   1.000
_cell.length_b   1.000
_cell.length_c   1.000
_cell.angle_alpha   90.00
_cell.angle_beta   90.00
_cell.angle_gamma   90.00
#
_symmetry.space_group_name_H-M   'P 1'
#
loop_
_entity.id
_entity.type
_entity.pdbx_description
1 polymer ?
#
loop_
_entity_poly.entity_id
_entity_poly.type
_entity_poly.pdbx_seq_one_letter_code
_entity_poly.pdbx_strand_id
1 'polypeptide(L)'
;GVTAYNGAAPFVTNKPIVLQNAAGILAVEAYHSGAVRHALYMNKDVVAIPASISGTGSDMQVEEVVQRISDLRAAVGNGKDAGITFTSGARDGDFIVAPVDANAVAYARTPREVANIVFLSEGQGMGGFFPDGFSITDDAGIISDIQFLLSL
;
A
#
# COMPACT_ATOMS: atom_id res chain seq x y z
N GLY A 1 -1.29 0.35 -5.45
CA GLY A 1 -0.84 -0.80 -6.25
C GLY A 1 0.66 -0.86 -6.49
N VAL A 2 1.36 0.27 -6.67
CA VAL A 2 2.76 0.33 -7.16
C VAL A 2 3.70 -0.78 -6.65
N THR A 3 3.83 -0.97 -5.34
CA THR A 3 4.78 -1.95 -4.78
C THR A 3 4.38 -3.41 -5.03
N ALA A 4 3.08 -3.69 -5.14
CA ALA A 4 2.57 -5.01 -5.48
C ALA A 4 2.83 -5.31 -6.96
N TYR A 5 2.58 -4.34 -7.86
CA TYR A 5 2.90 -4.48 -9.28
C TYR A 5 4.40 -4.64 -9.54
N ASN A 6 5.24 -3.88 -8.83
CA ASN A 6 6.69 -4.05 -8.92
C ASN A 6 7.12 -5.46 -8.46
N GLY A 7 6.58 -5.94 -7.34
CA GLY A 7 6.84 -7.30 -6.85
C GLY A 7 6.28 -8.42 -7.74
N ALA A 8 5.22 -8.14 -8.51
CA ALA A 8 4.64 -9.08 -9.45
C ALA A 8 5.45 -9.24 -10.75
N ALA A 9 6.32 -8.27 -11.09
CA ALA A 9 7.03 -8.24 -12.37
C ALA A 9 7.80 -9.53 -12.72
N PRO A 10 8.49 -10.22 -11.77
CA PRO A 10 9.17 -11.48 -12.06
C PRO A 10 8.24 -12.63 -12.47
N PHE A 11 6.97 -12.60 -12.06
CA PHE A 11 6.00 -13.65 -12.33
C PHE A 11 5.31 -13.50 -13.70
N VAL A 12 5.70 -12.49 -14.49
CA VAL A 12 5.21 -12.31 -15.85
C VAL A 12 5.83 -13.36 -16.79
N THR A 13 5.02 -14.37 -17.15
CA THR A 13 5.43 -15.48 -18.02
C THR A 13 5.29 -15.14 -19.51
N ASN A 14 4.14 -14.63 -19.95
CA ASN A 14 3.87 -14.30 -21.36
C ASN A 14 4.35 -12.89 -21.76
N LYS A 15 5.65 -12.63 -21.59
CA LYS A 15 6.26 -11.30 -21.80
C LYS A 15 5.90 -10.64 -23.14
N PRO A 16 5.89 -11.35 -24.30
CA PRO A 16 5.59 -10.72 -25.59
C PRO A 16 4.20 -10.07 -25.66
N ILE A 17 3.24 -10.61 -24.90
CA ILE A 17 1.84 -10.14 -24.94
C ILE A 17 1.53 -9.19 -23.79
N VAL A 18 2.05 -9.46 -22.57
CA VAL A 18 1.57 -8.75 -21.37
C VAL A 18 2.54 -7.72 -20.80
N LEU A 19 3.83 -7.76 -21.15
CA LEU A 19 4.85 -6.93 -20.48
C LEU A 19 4.58 -5.43 -20.66
N GLN A 20 4.26 -5.00 -21.88
CA GLN A 20 3.96 -3.59 -22.15
C GLN A 20 2.72 -3.12 -21.39
N ASN A 21 1.67 -3.94 -21.32
CA ASN A 21 0.45 -3.61 -20.59
C ASN A 21 0.71 -3.52 -19.08
N ALA A 22 1.47 -4.48 -18.52
CA ALA A 22 1.84 -4.46 -17.11
C ALA A 22 2.68 -3.23 -16.75
N ALA A 23 3.65 -2.85 -17.59
CA ALA A 23 4.44 -1.64 -17.42
C ALA A 23 3.57 -0.36 -17.49
N GLY A 24 2.62 -0.32 -18.43
CA GLY A 24 1.67 0.79 -18.54
C GLY A 24 0.79 0.96 -17.30
N ILE A 25 0.25 -0.14 -16.78
CA ILE A 25 -0.57 -0.11 -15.54
C ILE A 25 0.28 0.34 -14.35
N LEU A 26 1.50 -0.18 -14.19
CA LEU A 26 2.42 0.25 -13.12
C LEU A 26 2.70 1.76 -13.19
N ALA A 27 2.92 2.31 -14.39
CA ALA A 27 3.16 3.74 -14.57
C ALA A 27 1.94 4.59 -14.15
N VAL A 28 0.73 4.19 -14.55
CA VAL A 28 -0.52 4.88 -14.16
C VAL A 28 -0.77 4.80 -12.66
N GLU A 29 -0.55 3.63 -12.04
CA GLU A 29 -0.60 3.47 -10.58
C GLU A 29 0.37 4.43 -9.86
N ALA A 30 1.57 4.63 -10.41
CA ALA A 30 2.54 5.56 -9.85
C ALA A 30 2.09 7.02 -9.95
N TYR A 31 1.57 7.44 -11.11
CA TYR A 31 1.02 8.79 -11.30
C TYR A 31 -0.13 9.09 -10.35
N HIS A 32 -1.08 8.15 -10.23
CA HIS A 32 -2.20 8.30 -9.30
C HIS A 32 -1.73 8.35 -7.85
N SER A 33 -0.79 7.47 -7.48
CA SER A 33 -0.30 7.42 -6.10
C SER A 33 0.43 8.71 -5.70
N GLY A 34 1.23 9.28 -6.59
CA GLY A 34 1.88 10.58 -6.36
C GLY A 34 0.87 11.73 -6.24
N ALA A 35 -0.15 11.76 -7.11
CA ALA A 35 -1.20 12.78 -7.07
C ALA A 35 -2.02 12.72 -5.77
N VAL A 36 -2.40 11.53 -5.32
CA VAL A 36 -3.12 11.34 -4.05
C VAL A 36 -2.27 11.76 -2.86
N ARG A 37 -0.99 11.35 -2.82
CA ARG A 37 -0.07 11.75 -1.73
C ARG A 37 0.14 13.26 -1.67
N HIS A 38 0.27 13.89 -2.83
CA HIS A 38 0.36 15.35 -2.92
C HIS A 38 -0.92 16.03 -2.40
N ALA A 39 -2.11 15.54 -2.77
CA ALA A 39 -3.37 16.07 -2.27
C ALA A 39 -3.50 15.90 -0.74
N LEU A 40 -3.09 14.76 -0.20
CA LEU A 40 -3.06 14.51 1.25
C LEU A 40 -2.09 15.47 1.95
N TYR A 41 -0.90 15.68 1.39
CA TYR A 41 0.07 16.65 1.92
C TYR A 41 -0.46 18.08 1.93
N MET A 42 -1.12 18.51 0.85
CA MET A 42 -1.72 19.85 0.78
C MET A 42 -2.86 20.06 1.78
N ASN A 43 -3.46 18.98 2.30
CA ASN A 43 -4.51 19.01 3.31
C ASN A 43 -4.05 18.48 4.67
N LYS A 44 -2.74 18.34 4.89
CA LYS A 44 -2.18 17.60 6.04
C LYS A 44 -2.66 18.13 7.39
N ASP A 45 -2.91 19.44 7.50
CA ASP A 45 -3.34 20.13 8.73
C ASP A 45 -4.86 20.17 8.91
N VAL A 46 -5.63 19.65 7.95
CA VAL A 46 -7.10 19.59 8.02
C VAL A 46 -7.52 18.50 9.00
N VAL A 47 -8.47 18.80 9.90
CA VAL A 47 -9.08 17.79 10.77
C VAL A 47 -9.86 16.78 9.93
N ALA A 48 -9.39 15.54 9.93
CA ALA A 48 -10.01 14.43 9.19
C ALA A 48 -10.97 13.62 10.06
N ILE A 49 -10.63 13.43 11.34
CA ILE A 49 -11.42 12.64 12.29
C ILE A 49 -11.58 13.45 13.58
N PRO A 50 -12.81 13.90 13.92
CA PRO A 50 -13.06 14.66 15.15
C PRO A 50 -12.78 13.86 16.43
N ALA A 51 -12.47 14.56 17.51
CA ALA A 51 -12.18 14.00 18.84
C ALA A 51 -13.29 13.08 19.38
N SER A 52 -14.54 13.33 18.97
CA SER A 52 -15.70 12.52 19.37
C SER A 52 -15.67 11.08 18.87
N ILE A 53 -14.92 10.79 17.80
CA ILE A 53 -14.83 9.46 17.18
C ILE A 53 -13.39 8.98 16.94
N SER A 54 -12.37 9.81 17.21
CA SER A 54 -10.97 9.45 16.98
C SER A 54 -10.45 8.34 17.91
N GLY A 55 -11.08 8.16 19.08
CA GLY A 55 -10.61 7.24 20.12
C GLY A 55 -9.34 7.70 20.84
N THR A 56 -8.76 8.85 20.46
CA THR A 56 -7.55 9.43 21.08
C THR A 56 -7.88 10.55 22.07
N GLY A 57 -9.13 11.01 22.10
CA GLY A 57 -9.55 12.18 22.89
C GLY A 57 -9.14 13.52 22.28
N SER A 58 -8.68 13.53 21.02
CA SER A 58 -8.26 14.73 20.28
C SER A 58 -8.65 14.61 18.81
N ASP A 59 -8.82 15.76 18.14
CA ASP A 59 -9.00 15.81 16.70
C ASP A 59 -7.75 15.24 16.02
N MET A 60 -7.93 14.36 15.03
CA MET A 60 -6.84 13.85 14.20
C MET A 60 -6.85 14.56 12.85
N GLN A 61 -5.70 15.13 12.50
CA GLN A 61 -5.49 15.74 11.20
C GLN A 61 -5.18 14.69 10.13
N VAL A 62 -5.29 15.06 8.84
CA VAL A 62 -4.97 14.18 7.71
C VAL A 62 -3.57 13.57 7.85
N GLU A 63 -2.57 14.35 8.26
CA GLU A 63 -1.21 13.85 8.48
C GLU A 63 -1.17 12.67 9.44
N GLU A 64 -1.82 12.81 10.59
CA GLU A 64 -1.83 11.78 11.63
C GLU A 64 -2.56 10.52 11.17
N VAL A 65 -3.69 10.68 10.47
CA VAL A 65 -4.42 9.53 9.90
C VAL A 65 -3.55 8.78 8.89
N VAL A 66 -2.90 9.50 7.98
CA VAL A 66 -2.01 8.90 6.99
C VAL A 66 -0.82 8.23 7.65
N GLN A 67 -0.22 8.85 8.67
CA GLN A 67 0.88 8.26 9.41
C GLN A 67 0.47 6.95 10.09
N ARG A 68 -0.67 6.92 10.79
CA ARG A 68 -1.18 5.70 11.43
C ARG A 68 -1.45 4.56 10.44
N ILE A 69 -2.01 4.88 9.26
CA ILE A 69 -2.22 3.89 8.20
C ILE A 69 -0.89 3.40 7.64
N SER A 70 0.07 4.29 7.43
CA SER A 70 1.41 3.93 6.95
C SER A 70 2.19 3.09 7.96
N ASP A 71 2.10 3.41 9.25
CA ASP A 71 2.73 2.63 10.34
C ASP A 71 2.17 1.21 10.38
N LEU A 72 0.85 1.05 10.28
CA LEU A 72 0.21 -0.27 10.21
C LEU A 72 0.70 -1.06 8.98
N ARG A 73 0.73 -0.43 7.80
CA ARG A 73 1.21 -1.07 6.56
C ARG A 73 2.70 -1.37 6.59
N ALA A 74 3.50 -0.57 7.29
CA ALA A 74 4.91 -0.82 7.51
C ALA A 74 5.10 -2.01 8.46
N ALA A 75 4.33 -2.08 9.55
CA ALA A 75 4.39 -3.17 10.52
C ALA A 75 4.14 -4.53 9.89
N VAL A 76 3.08 -4.67 9.09
CA VAL A 76 2.71 -5.96 8.47
C VAL A 76 3.30 -6.17 7.06
N GLY A 77 3.95 -5.14 6.52
CA GLY A 77 4.48 -5.08 5.16
C GLY A 77 6.00 -4.85 5.12
N ASN A 78 6.71 -5.32 6.15
CA ASN A 78 8.17 -5.38 6.23
C ASN A 78 8.87 -4.02 6.08
N GLY A 79 8.30 -2.98 6.70
CA GLY A 79 8.85 -1.62 6.71
C GLY A 79 8.77 -0.87 5.37
N LYS A 80 8.16 -1.45 4.33
CA LYS A 80 8.10 -0.89 2.96
C LYS A 80 7.03 0.19 2.79
N ASP A 81 6.79 0.98 3.83
CA ASP A 81 5.82 2.07 3.81
C ASP A 81 6.31 3.31 4.57
N ALA A 82 5.73 4.45 4.22
CA ALA A 82 6.05 5.73 4.81
C ALA A 82 4.82 6.64 4.79
N GLY A 83 4.77 7.59 5.72
CA GLY A 83 3.79 8.67 5.73
C GLY A 83 3.95 9.62 4.53
N ILE A 84 3.39 10.82 4.67
CA ILE A 84 3.46 11.89 3.65
C ILE A 84 4.46 12.99 4.00
N THR A 85 5.00 13.00 5.22
CA THR A 85 5.97 13.98 5.73
C THR A 85 7.23 13.27 6.22
N PHE A 86 8.35 13.99 6.28
CA PHE A 86 9.59 13.45 6.83
C PHE A 86 9.62 13.64 8.35
N THR A 87 10.11 12.62 9.06
CA THR A 87 10.29 12.68 10.52
C THR A 87 11.45 13.60 10.94
N SER A 88 12.41 13.87 10.04
CA SER A 88 13.50 14.82 10.25
C SER A 88 14.11 15.27 8.93
N GLY A 89 14.78 16.43 8.93
CA GLY A 89 15.59 16.89 7.80
C GLY A 89 14.83 17.47 6.60
N ALA A 90 13.49 17.57 6.67
CA ALA A 90 12.69 18.25 5.66
C ALA A 90 12.87 19.77 5.69
N ARG A 91 12.84 20.37 4.49
CA ARG A 91 12.61 21.79 4.29
C ARG A 91 11.12 22.07 4.21
N ASP A 92 10.75 23.34 4.32
CA ASP A 92 9.38 23.77 4.10
C ASP A 92 8.93 23.38 2.68
N GLY A 93 7.78 22.69 2.58
CA GLY A 93 7.27 22.15 1.33
C GLY A 93 7.73 20.74 0.96
N ASP A 94 8.71 20.16 1.67
CA ASP A 94 9.16 18.78 1.40
C ASP A 94 8.11 17.76 1.85
N PHE A 95 7.80 16.81 0.97
CA PHE A 95 6.86 15.73 1.26
C PHE A 95 7.29 14.42 0.61
N ILE A 96 6.77 13.30 1.12
CA ILE A 96 7.07 11.96 0.62
C ILE A 96 6.07 11.63 -0.49
N VAL A 97 6.53 11.73 -1.74
CA VAL A 97 5.69 11.43 -2.93
C VAL A 97 5.46 9.93 -3.14
N ALA A 98 6.37 9.08 -2.67
CA ALA A 98 6.25 7.62 -2.74
C ALA A 98 7.17 6.91 -1.72
N PRO A 99 6.77 5.74 -1.19
CA PRO A 99 7.64 4.86 -0.41
C PRO A 99 8.56 4.10 -1.36
N VAL A 100 9.85 4.43 -1.29
CA VAL A 100 10.91 3.94 -2.18
C VAL A 100 12.12 3.50 -1.38
N ASP A 101 12.96 2.67 -1.97
CA ASP A 101 14.26 2.28 -1.41
C ASP A 101 15.28 3.43 -1.48
N ALA A 102 16.50 3.16 -1.03
CA ALA A 102 17.59 4.15 -1.02
C ALA A 102 18.00 4.64 -2.43
N ASN A 103 17.57 3.95 -3.49
CA ASN A 103 17.83 4.32 -4.89
C ASN A 103 16.62 5.03 -5.54
N ALA A 104 15.62 5.42 -4.73
CA ALA A 104 14.35 5.97 -5.20
C ALA A 104 13.55 5.02 -6.10
N VAL A 105 13.75 3.70 -5.95
CA VAL A 105 12.96 2.68 -6.63
C VAL A 105 11.80 2.24 -5.74
N ALA A 106 10.59 2.14 -6.30
CA ALA A 106 9.44 1.63 -5.55
C ALA A 106 9.76 0.24 -4.98
N TYR A 107 9.45 0.00 -3.71
CA TYR A 107 9.69 -1.32 -3.12
C TYR A 107 8.98 -2.44 -3.89
N ALA A 108 9.62 -3.60 -4.00
CA ALA A 108 8.95 -4.83 -4.42
C ALA A 108 8.36 -5.53 -3.19
N ARG A 109 7.06 -5.85 -3.23
CA ARG A 109 6.41 -6.66 -2.19
C ARG A 109 6.14 -8.08 -2.66
N THR A 110 6.36 -9.07 -1.81
CA THR A 110 5.91 -10.45 -2.06
C THR A 110 4.39 -10.53 -1.98
N PRO A 111 3.74 -11.56 -2.57
CA PRO A 111 2.30 -11.73 -2.42
C PRO A 111 1.89 -11.87 -0.95
N ARG A 112 2.71 -12.52 -0.12
CA ARG A 112 2.50 -12.59 1.32
C ARG A 112 2.52 -11.21 2.00
N GLU A 113 3.49 -10.35 1.69
CA GLU A 113 3.52 -8.97 2.23
C GLU A 113 2.29 -8.16 1.77
N VAL A 114 1.83 -8.36 0.53
CA VAL A 114 0.59 -7.73 0.04
C VAL A 114 -0.63 -8.25 0.81
N ALA A 115 -0.72 -9.56 1.01
CA ALA A 115 -1.83 -10.18 1.73
C ALA A 115 -1.88 -9.73 3.19
N ASN A 116 -0.74 -9.64 3.87
CA ASN A 116 -0.67 -9.14 5.24
C ASN A 116 -1.23 -7.72 5.36
N ILE A 117 -0.97 -6.85 4.37
CA ILE A 117 -1.55 -5.50 4.30
C ILE A 117 -3.06 -5.55 4.06
N VAL A 118 -3.54 -6.46 3.21
CA VAL A 118 -4.98 -6.61 2.95
C VAL A 118 -5.73 -7.09 4.19
N PHE A 119 -5.15 -8.01 4.95
CA PHE A 119 -5.74 -8.56 6.18
C PHE A 119 -5.40 -7.76 7.44
N LEU A 120 -4.55 -6.73 7.31
CA LEU A 120 -4.02 -5.93 8.42
C LEU A 120 -3.38 -6.78 9.53
N SER A 121 -2.80 -7.93 9.16
CA SER A 121 -2.23 -8.90 10.10
C SER A 121 -1.22 -9.83 9.40
N GLU A 122 -0.17 -10.24 10.11
CA GLU A 122 0.85 -11.11 9.55
C GLU A 122 0.40 -12.57 9.48
N GLY A 123 0.59 -13.19 8.30
CA GLY A 123 0.39 -14.63 8.09
C GLY A 123 -1.07 -15.07 8.06
N GLN A 124 -2.02 -14.15 8.21
CA GLN A 124 -3.46 -14.47 8.21
C GLN A 124 -4.02 -14.58 6.79
N GLY A 125 -5.15 -15.29 6.66
CA GLY A 125 -5.95 -15.39 5.42
C GLY A 125 -7.29 -14.66 5.48
N MET A 126 -7.53 -13.92 6.57
CA MET A 126 -8.77 -13.19 6.88
C MET A 126 -8.46 -12.07 7.88
N GLY A 127 -9.36 -11.09 7.98
CA GLY A 127 -9.19 -9.87 8.78
C GLY A 127 -9.15 -8.61 7.93
N GLY A 128 -8.98 -7.45 8.57
CA GLY A 128 -8.83 -6.17 7.89
C GLY A 128 -9.96 -5.89 6.90
N PHE A 129 -9.61 -5.68 5.62
CA PHE A 129 -10.58 -5.41 4.55
C PHE A 129 -11.44 -6.62 4.16
N PHE A 130 -11.03 -7.83 4.56
CA PHE A 130 -11.74 -9.08 4.30
C PHE A 130 -11.91 -9.85 5.62
N PRO A 131 -12.82 -9.40 6.52
CA PRO A 131 -12.98 -9.98 7.85
C PRO A 131 -13.21 -11.49 7.84
N ASP A 132 -13.97 -11.97 6.84
CA ASP A 132 -14.31 -13.38 6.65
C ASP A 132 -13.41 -14.09 5.62
N GLY A 133 -12.32 -13.43 5.18
CA GLY A 133 -11.48 -13.88 4.08
C GLY A 133 -12.08 -13.59 2.70
N PHE A 134 -11.44 -14.12 1.66
CA PHE A 134 -11.94 -13.96 0.29
C PHE A 134 -13.16 -14.86 0.04
N SER A 135 -14.26 -14.27 -0.43
CA SER A 135 -15.38 -15.00 -1.01
C SER A 135 -15.32 -14.83 -2.53
N ILE A 136 -14.66 -15.77 -3.20
CA ILE A 136 -14.60 -15.83 -4.67
C ILE A 136 -15.24 -17.15 -5.10
N THR A 137 -16.14 -17.07 -6.08
CA THR A 137 -16.62 -18.28 -6.78
C THR A 137 -15.44 -18.91 -7.51
N ASP A 138 -15.14 -20.17 -7.22
CA ASP A 138 -13.98 -20.88 -7.78
C ASP A 138 -14.22 -21.34 -9.23
N ASP A 139 -14.66 -20.42 -10.09
CA ASP A 139 -15.04 -20.73 -11.47
C ASP A 139 -13.79 -20.94 -12.38
N ALA A 140 -12.57 -20.71 -11.86
CA ALA A 140 -11.33 -20.77 -12.65
C ALA A 140 -10.06 -21.18 -11.87
N GLY A 141 -10.15 -21.78 -10.68
CA GLY A 141 -8.97 -22.14 -9.88
C GLY A 141 -8.32 -20.94 -9.18
N ILE A 142 -9.07 -19.84 -9.03
CA ILE A 142 -8.57 -18.60 -8.40
C ILE A 142 -8.17 -18.85 -6.95
N ILE A 143 -8.88 -19.75 -6.25
CA ILE A 143 -8.56 -20.10 -4.86
C ILE A 143 -7.19 -20.79 -4.80
N SER A 144 -6.91 -21.73 -5.70
CA SER A 144 -5.61 -22.40 -5.76
C SER A 144 -4.48 -21.44 -6.11
N ASP A 145 -4.72 -20.49 -7.02
CA ASP A 145 -3.73 -19.49 -7.41
C ASP A 145 -3.40 -18.55 -6.24
N ILE A 146 -4.42 -18.12 -5.48
CA ILE A 146 -4.21 -17.30 -4.28
C ILE A 146 -3.42 -18.10 -3.24
N GLN A 147 -3.78 -19.37 -2.98
CA GLN A 147 -3.05 -20.20 -2.03
C GLN A 147 -1.58 -20.40 -2.44
N PHE A 148 -1.34 -20.63 -3.73
CA PHE A 148 0.02 -20.70 -4.28
C PHE A 148 0.77 -19.38 -4.06
N LEU A 149 0.19 -18.25 -4.44
CA LEU A 149 0.81 -16.93 -4.26
C LEU A 149 1.13 -16.66 -2.78
N LEU A 150 0.23 -17.02 -1.88
CA LEU A 150 0.43 -16.88 -0.43
C LEU A 150 1.53 -17.79 0.13
N SER A 151 1.92 -18.84 -0.60
CA SER A 151 3.03 -19.74 -0.23
C SER A 151 4.41 -19.25 -0.70
N LEU A 152 4.47 -18.25 -1.58
CA LEU A 152 5.70 -17.59 -2.07
C LEU A 152 6.24 -16.58 -1.05
#